data_AF-A0A3Q3JP45-F1
#
_entry.id   AF-A0A3Q3JP45-F1
#
_cell.length_a   1.000
_cell.length_b   1.000
_cell.length_c   1.000
_cell.angle_alpha   90.00
_cell.angle_beta   90.00
_cell.angle_gamma   90.00
#
_symmetry.space_group_name_H-M   'P 1'
#
loop_
_entity.id
_entity.type
_entity.pdbx_description
1 polymer ?
#
loop_
_entity_poly.entity_id
_entity_poly.type
_entity_poly.pdbx_seq_one_letter_code
_entity_poly.pdbx_strand_id
1 'polypeptide(L)'
;FLSYFVLPTYDDLLWNHFMNLDKIVEWGQQYPYAFPQWFGPFFCFLNIHHPDYVKTILTSTGVGQRSPKADFVYKFVEDWIGEGLLVSQGQKWFQHRRLLTPGFHYDVLKPYVKLMSDSAKTMLKKWERYANTNEPFELFEHVSLMTLDSILKCAGTNTYIKAVYDLSNLINLRIRTFPYHSDFIFYLSPHGYRYRKARRVAQSHTEEVIRKRKEALKKEKELKHIQAKRNLDFLDILLFARVC
;
A
#
# COMPACT_ATOMS: atom_id res chain seq x y z
N PHE A 1 -32.90 22.97 24.10
CA PHE A 1 -32.20 21.70 24.37
C PHE A 1 -32.60 20.53 23.45
N LEU A 2 -33.44 20.73 22.42
CA LEU A 2 -33.76 19.72 21.40
C LEU A 2 -33.92 20.39 20.02
N SER A 3 -32.88 21.02 19.49
CA SER A 3 -32.97 21.70 18.18
C SER A 3 -31.68 21.72 17.34
N TYR A 4 -30.72 20.80 17.57
CA TYR A 4 -29.46 20.76 16.79
C TYR A 4 -29.21 19.45 16.02
N PHE A 5 -30.23 18.60 15.82
CA PHE A 5 -30.15 17.48 14.89
C PHE A 5 -30.93 17.81 13.61
N VAL A 6 -30.35 18.67 12.77
CA VAL A 6 -30.75 18.71 11.35
C VAL A 6 -29.97 17.59 10.66
N LEU A 7 -30.64 16.45 10.49
CA LEU A 7 -30.19 15.37 9.62
C LEU A 7 -30.16 15.90 8.18
N PRO A 8 -29.04 15.83 7.45
CA PRO A 8 -29.04 16.10 6.02
C PRO A 8 -29.87 15.02 5.32
N THR A 9 -30.82 15.49 4.53
CA THR A 9 -31.74 14.73 3.70
C THR A 9 -31.02 13.81 2.70
N TYR A 10 -31.72 12.74 2.34
CA TYR A 10 -31.20 11.47 1.84
C TYR A 10 -30.72 11.45 0.37
N ASP A 11 -30.59 12.59 -0.32
CA ASP A 11 -30.42 12.62 -1.79
C ASP A 11 -29.11 13.21 -2.33
N ASP A 12 -28.18 13.67 -1.49
CA ASP A 12 -26.82 14.08 -1.91
C ASP A 12 -25.73 13.05 -1.54
N LEU A 13 -26.15 11.84 -1.12
CA LEU A 13 -25.34 10.85 -0.41
C LEU A 13 -24.52 9.88 -1.29
N LEU A 14 -24.44 10.10 -2.59
CA LEU A 14 -23.75 9.18 -3.50
C LEU A 14 -22.80 9.94 -4.42
N TRP A 15 -21.54 10.09 -4.00
CA TRP A 15 -20.35 9.60 -4.75
C TRP A 15 -19.03 10.33 -4.46
N ASN A 16 -18.99 11.53 -3.86
CA ASN A 16 -17.71 12.26 -3.74
C ASN A 16 -17.40 12.96 -2.39
N HIS A 17 -18.28 12.95 -1.40
CA HIS A 17 -18.18 13.93 -0.30
C HIS A 17 -17.58 13.43 1.03
N PHE A 18 -17.49 12.12 1.25
CA PHE A 18 -17.14 11.58 2.58
C PHE A 18 -15.64 11.58 2.94
N MET A 19 -14.76 11.95 2.01
CA MET A 19 -13.34 12.22 2.27
C MET A 19 -12.86 13.31 1.32
N ASN A 20 -13.54 14.46 1.27
CA ASN A 20 -12.85 15.65 0.78
C ASN A 20 -11.78 15.99 1.83
N LEU A 21 -10.50 15.92 1.45
CA LEU A 21 -9.41 16.26 2.35
C LEU A 21 -9.57 17.67 2.90
N ASP A 22 -10.15 18.59 2.13
CA ASP A 22 -10.43 19.95 2.56
C ASP A 22 -11.41 19.97 3.74
N LYS A 23 -12.45 19.13 3.72
CA LYS A 23 -13.39 19.01 4.84
C LYS A 23 -12.76 18.42 6.10
N ILE A 24 -11.85 17.46 5.93
CA ILE A 24 -11.10 16.89 7.06
C ILE A 24 -10.23 17.97 7.69
N VAL A 25 -9.64 18.85 6.88
CA VAL A 25 -8.87 20.01 7.35
C VAL A 25 -9.77 21.02 8.04
N GLU A 26 -10.93 21.37 7.47
CA GLU A 26 -11.92 22.26 8.09
C GLU A 26 -12.36 21.74 9.47
N TRP A 27 -12.70 20.45 9.57
CA TRP A 27 -13.03 19.82 10.86
C TRP A 27 -11.85 19.77 11.81
N GLY A 28 -10.62 19.58 11.30
CA GLY A 28 -9.42 19.66 12.13
C GLY A 28 -9.19 21.07 12.71
N GLN A 29 -9.54 22.11 11.95
CA GLN A 29 -9.50 23.50 12.45
C GLN A 29 -10.60 23.76 13.49
N GLN A 30 -11.79 23.18 13.30
CA GLN A 30 -12.91 23.33 14.21
C GLN A 30 -12.76 22.53 15.52
N TYR A 31 -12.16 21.33 15.45
CA TYR A 31 -12.01 20.39 16.56
C TYR A 31 -10.52 20.11 16.82
N PRO A 32 -9.83 20.92 17.65
CA PRO A 32 -8.36 21.04 17.64
C PRO A 32 -7.54 19.79 17.97
N TYR A 33 -8.16 18.78 18.59
CA TYR A 33 -7.47 17.58 19.06
C TYR A 33 -7.80 16.37 18.21
N ALA A 34 -9.10 16.08 18.14
CA ALA A 34 -9.66 14.96 17.44
C ALA A 34 -11.16 15.17 17.21
N PHE A 35 -11.71 14.46 16.24
CA PHE A 35 -13.17 14.43 16.00
C PHE A 35 -13.63 13.02 15.59
N PRO A 36 -14.86 12.62 15.97
CA PRO A 36 -15.43 11.36 15.51
C PRO A 36 -15.84 11.47 14.04
N GLN A 37 -15.60 10.42 13.26
CA GLN A 37 -16.05 10.29 11.88
C GLN A 37 -16.74 8.94 11.69
N TRP A 38 -17.99 9.00 11.23
CA TRP A 38 -18.84 7.84 11.03
C TRP A 38 -18.85 7.37 9.58
N PHE A 39 -18.79 6.07 9.38
CA PHE A 39 -18.96 5.37 8.11
C PHE A 39 -20.18 4.46 8.20
N GLY A 40 -21.34 5.01 7.88
CA GLY A 40 -22.61 4.37 8.16
C GLY A 40 -22.94 4.35 9.66
N PRO A 41 -23.97 3.58 10.06
CA PRO A 41 -24.55 3.69 11.40
C PRO A 41 -23.74 3.00 12.52
N PHE A 42 -22.82 2.09 12.17
CA PHE A 42 -22.16 1.23 13.18
C PHE A 42 -20.66 1.42 13.30
N PHE A 43 -20.05 2.21 12.41
CA PHE A 43 -18.60 2.27 12.32
C PHE A 43 -18.11 3.71 12.50
N CYS A 44 -17.33 3.94 13.56
CA CYS A 44 -16.80 5.25 13.92
C CYS A 44 -15.27 5.18 14.07
N PHE A 45 -14.57 6.11 13.45
CA PHE A 45 -13.17 6.40 13.75
C PHE A 45 -13.06 7.66 14.60
N LEU A 46 -12.04 7.72 15.43
CA LEU A 46 -11.57 8.97 15.99
C LEU A 46 -10.44 9.49 15.10
N ASN A 47 -10.68 10.56 14.35
CA ASN A 47 -9.62 11.22 13.59
C ASN A 47 -8.78 12.06 14.54
N ILE A 48 -7.50 11.75 14.62
CA ILE A 48 -6.56 12.38 15.54
C ILE A 48 -5.52 13.11 14.72
N HIS A 49 -5.35 14.40 14.98
CA HIS A 49 -4.45 15.27 14.21
C HIS A 49 -3.63 16.20 15.11
N HIS A 50 -3.81 16.18 16.44
CA HIS A 50 -2.95 16.90 17.36
C HIS A 50 -1.68 16.10 17.69
N PRO A 51 -0.48 16.74 17.66
CA PRO A 51 0.81 16.04 17.79
C PRO A 51 0.93 15.23 19.07
N ASP A 52 0.46 15.74 20.21
CA ASP A 52 0.55 15.02 21.49
C ASP A 52 -0.30 13.75 21.52
N TYR A 53 -1.48 13.76 20.90
CA TYR A 53 -2.36 12.60 20.81
C TYR A 53 -1.75 11.56 19.85
N VAL A 54 -1.27 12.03 18.69
CA VAL A 54 -0.55 11.18 17.71
C VAL A 54 0.66 10.52 18.36
N LYS A 55 1.50 11.28 19.07
CA LYS A 55 2.67 10.76 19.78
C LYS A 55 2.28 9.71 20.80
N THR A 56 1.27 9.98 21.63
CA THR A 56 0.81 9.06 22.66
C THR A 56 0.40 7.72 22.05
N ILE A 57 -0.40 7.73 20.97
CA ILE A 57 -0.86 6.51 20.33
C ILE A 57 0.27 5.76 19.63
N LEU A 58 1.09 6.45 18.84
CA LEU A 58 2.17 5.82 18.07
C LEU A 58 3.33 5.31 18.96
N THR A 59 3.53 5.87 20.15
CA THR A 59 4.58 5.43 21.09
C THR A 59 4.08 4.48 22.18
N SER A 60 2.76 4.42 22.43
CA SER A 60 2.16 3.50 23.41
C SER A 60 2.39 2.01 23.11
N THR A 61 2.78 1.66 21.89
CA THR A 61 3.11 0.28 21.52
C THR A 61 4.54 -0.07 21.90
N GLY A 62 4.70 -0.53 23.14
CA GLY A 62 5.92 -1.22 23.59
C GLY A 62 6.22 -2.46 22.74
N VAL A 63 7.47 -2.93 22.82
CA VAL A 63 7.93 -4.15 22.14
C VAL A 63 7.00 -5.33 22.47
N GLY A 64 6.30 -5.85 21.46
CA GLY A 64 5.39 -7.01 21.60
C GLY A 64 3.89 -6.69 21.76
N GLN A 65 3.50 -5.41 21.90
CA GLN A 65 2.10 -4.99 21.95
C GLN A 65 1.48 -4.88 20.54
N ARG A 66 0.14 -5.01 20.44
CA ARG A 66 -0.61 -4.88 19.17
C ARG A 66 -0.34 -3.48 18.60
N SER A 67 0.20 -3.41 17.37
CA SER A 67 0.39 -2.15 16.66
C SER A 67 -0.98 -1.49 16.49
N PRO A 68 -1.13 -0.15 16.57
CA PRO A 68 -2.40 0.54 16.47
C PRO A 68 -2.82 0.62 15.00
N LYS A 69 -2.86 -0.53 14.32
CA LYS A 69 -3.43 -0.67 12.99
C LYS A 69 -4.92 -0.86 13.19
N ALA A 70 -5.72 -0.11 12.46
CA ALA A 70 -7.15 -0.27 12.46
C ALA A 70 -7.50 -1.62 11.80
N ASP A 71 -7.67 -2.67 12.60
CA ASP A 71 -7.89 -4.05 12.13
C ASP A 71 -8.98 -4.13 11.04
N PHE A 72 -10.01 -3.30 11.16
CA PHE A 72 -11.06 -3.18 10.17
C PHE A 72 -10.57 -2.76 8.77
N VAL A 73 -9.74 -1.71 8.68
CA VAL A 73 -9.21 -1.23 7.39
C VAL A 73 -8.24 -2.25 6.82
N TYR A 74 -7.39 -2.80 7.68
CA TYR A 74 -6.37 -3.75 7.26
C TYR A 74 -6.95 -5.11 6.86
N LYS A 75 -8.14 -5.50 7.35
CA LYS A 75 -8.88 -6.68 6.88
C LYS A 75 -9.13 -6.63 5.37
N PHE A 76 -9.50 -5.48 4.82
CA PHE A 76 -9.75 -5.35 3.38
C PHE A 76 -8.46 -5.37 2.55
N VAL A 77 -7.34 -4.99 3.15
CA VAL A 77 -6.01 -5.04 2.54
C VAL A 77 -5.44 -6.46 2.60
N GLU A 78 -5.71 -7.20 3.67
CA GLU A 78 -5.29 -8.59 3.87
C GLU A 78 -5.76 -9.50 2.74
N ASP A 79 -6.98 -9.31 2.26
CA ASP A 79 -7.52 -10.07 1.12
C ASP A 79 -6.66 -9.93 -0.15
N TRP A 80 -5.90 -8.84 -0.30
CA TRP A 80 -5.02 -8.61 -1.44
C TRP A 80 -3.60 -9.09 -1.19
N ILE A 81 -2.95 -8.62 -0.11
CA ILE A 81 -1.51 -8.84 0.12
C ILE A 81 -1.21 -9.93 1.16
N GLY A 82 -2.24 -10.51 1.76
CA GLY A 82 -2.15 -11.48 2.84
C GLY A 82 -1.65 -10.89 4.16
N GLU A 83 -1.36 -11.77 5.11
CA GLU A 83 -0.87 -11.41 6.45
C GLU A 83 0.64 -11.09 6.46
N GLY A 84 1.06 -10.16 5.60
CA GLY A 84 2.45 -9.69 5.49
C GLY A 84 2.85 -8.71 6.61
N LEU A 85 4.03 -8.07 6.49
CA LEU A 85 4.53 -7.12 7.49
C LEU A 85 3.55 -5.95 7.76
N LEU A 86 2.82 -5.53 6.72
CA LEU A 86 1.87 -4.42 6.81
C LEU A 86 0.62 -4.79 7.63
N VAL A 87 0.14 -6.04 7.55
CA VAL A 87 -1.10 -6.48 8.21
C VAL A 87 -0.83 -7.19 9.54
N SER A 88 0.20 -8.04 9.60
CA SER A 88 0.55 -8.83 10.79
C SER A 88 0.71 -7.99 12.06
N GLN A 89 0.45 -8.63 13.20
CA GLN A 89 0.44 -8.02 14.53
C GLN A 89 1.32 -8.80 15.53
N GLY A 90 1.65 -8.15 16.66
CA GLY A 90 2.30 -8.78 17.80
C GLY A 90 3.62 -9.49 17.45
N GLN A 91 3.77 -10.72 17.94
CA GLN A 91 5.01 -11.49 17.81
C GLN A 91 5.34 -11.84 16.35
N LYS A 92 4.34 -12.17 15.53
CA LYS A 92 4.53 -12.47 14.10
C LYS A 92 5.05 -11.26 13.35
N TRP A 93 4.47 -10.08 13.63
CA TRP A 93 4.98 -8.82 13.08
C TRP A 93 6.42 -8.57 13.50
N PHE A 94 6.76 -8.74 14.78
CA PHE A 94 8.11 -8.52 15.29
C PHE A 94 9.13 -9.45 14.62
N GLN A 95 8.80 -10.74 14.48
CA GLN A 95 9.65 -11.71 13.77
C GLN A 95 9.87 -11.31 12.31
N HIS A 96 8.80 -10.99 11.57
CA HIS A 96 8.90 -10.53 10.18
C HIS A 96 9.71 -9.22 10.08
N ARG A 97 9.49 -8.27 10.99
CA ARG A 97 10.21 -6.99 11.01
C ARG A 97 11.70 -7.19 11.24
N ARG A 98 12.05 -8.00 12.24
CA ARG A 98 13.45 -8.33 12.57
C ARG A 98 14.14 -9.05 11.42
N LEU A 99 13.45 -9.98 10.75
CA LEU A 99 13.97 -10.69 9.59
C LEU A 99 14.26 -9.74 8.42
N LEU A 100 13.35 -8.80 8.14
CA LEU A 100 13.41 -7.95 6.94
C LEU A 100 14.26 -6.70 7.09
N THR A 101 14.42 -6.18 8.31
CA THR A 101 15.16 -4.92 8.58
C THR A 101 16.58 -4.90 8.00
N PRO A 102 17.39 -5.98 8.06
CA PRO A 102 18.73 -6.02 7.45
C PRO A 102 18.74 -5.75 5.94
N GLY A 103 17.67 -6.11 5.21
CA GLY A 103 17.53 -5.86 3.78
C GLY A 103 17.42 -4.37 3.41
N PHE A 104 17.26 -3.49 4.40
CA PHE A 104 17.20 -2.04 4.24
C PHE A 104 18.42 -1.33 4.87
N HIS A 105 19.48 -2.06 5.19
CA HIS A 105 20.73 -1.47 5.66
C HIS A 105 21.40 -0.65 4.54
N TYR A 106 22.08 0.45 4.87
CA TYR A 106 22.65 1.37 3.87
C TYR A 106 23.60 0.68 2.87
N ASP A 107 24.33 -0.36 3.29
CA ASP A 107 25.19 -1.13 2.39
C ASP A 107 24.43 -1.96 1.35
N VAL A 108 23.19 -2.36 1.63
CA VAL A 108 22.28 -2.97 0.65
C VAL A 108 21.71 -1.90 -0.28
N LEU A 109 21.48 -0.69 0.22
CA LEU A 109 20.85 0.41 -0.52
C LEU A 109 21.81 1.14 -1.48
N LYS A 110 23.12 1.22 -1.16
CA LYS A 110 24.12 1.92 -1.99
C LYS A 110 24.05 1.54 -3.49
N PRO A 111 24.01 0.24 -3.88
CA PRO A 111 23.87 -0.14 -5.28
C PRO A 111 22.53 0.27 -5.94
N TYR A 112 21.46 0.45 -5.15
CA TYR A 112 20.15 0.83 -5.69
C TYR A 112 20.12 2.26 -6.21
N VAL A 113 20.99 3.15 -5.74
CA VAL A 113 21.11 4.53 -6.25
C VAL A 113 21.38 4.54 -7.76
N LYS A 114 22.29 3.67 -8.22
CA LYS A 114 22.61 3.55 -9.65
C LYS A 114 21.39 3.08 -10.44
N LEU A 115 20.66 2.09 -9.93
CA LEU A 115 19.48 1.54 -10.57
C LEU A 115 18.35 2.57 -10.69
N MET A 116 18.08 3.29 -9.60
CA MET A 116 17.11 4.40 -9.62
C MET A 116 17.52 5.48 -10.63
N SER A 117 18.82 5.80 -10.73
CA SER A 117 19.34 6.74 -11.72
C SER A 117 19.10 6.25 -13.15
N ASP A 118 19.33 4.97 -13.43
CA ASP A 118 19.15 4.38 -14.76
C ASP A 118 17.67 4.31 -15.17
N SER A 119 16.77 3.97 -14.24
CA SER A 119 15.31 4.04 -14.45
C SER A 119 14.84 5.48 -14.68
N ALA A 120 15.36 6.45 -13.91
CA ALA A 120 15.05 7.87 -14.10
C ALA A 120 15.52 8.38 -15.47
N LYS A 121 16.74 8.05 -15.90
CA LYS A 121 17.24 8.38 -17.26
C LYS A 121 16.34 7.82 -18.35
N THR A 122 15.84 6.60 -18.17
CA THR A 122 14.92 5.97 -19.14
C THR A 122 13.60 6.72 -19.22
N MET A 123 13.06 7.18 -18.09
CA MET A 123 11.88 8.05 -18.06
C MET A 123 12.14 9.40 -18.74
N LEU A 124 13.27 10.05 -18.43
CA LEU A 124 13.65 11.35 -19.00
C LEU A 124 13.81 11.29 -20.53
N LYS A 125 14.40 10.22 -21.06
CA LYS A 125 14.47 9.99 -22.52
C LYS A 125 13.08 9.92 -23.19
N LYS A 126 12.05 9.44 -22.48
CA LYS A 126 10.68 9.48 -22.98
C LYS A 126 10.15 10.92 -22.94
N TRP A 127 10.43 11.65 -21.87
CA TRP A 127 10.03 13.05 -21.70
C TRP A 127 10.66 14.00 -22.72
N GLU A 128 11.86 13.71 -23.23
CA GLU A 128 12.47 14.47 -24.35
C GLU A 128 11.55 14.59 -25.57
N ARG A 129 10.68 13.60 -25.82
CA ARG A 129 9.70 13.65 -26.92
C ARG A 129 8.57 14.63 -26.67
N TYR A 130 8.18 14.82 -25.41
CA TYR A 130 7.12 15.76 -25.00
C TYR A 130 7.68 17.17 -24.81
N ALA A 131 8.94 17.30 -24.41
CA ALA A 131 9.60 18.59 -24.24
C ALA A 131 9.59 19.43 -25.54
N ASN A 132 9.59 18.77 -26.69
CA ASN A 132 9.57 19.43 -28.00
C ASN A 132 8.16 19.80 -28.50
N THR A 133 7.09 19.35 -27.84
CA THR A 133 5.71 19.59 -28.31
C THR A 133 5.07 20.82 -27.67
N ASN A 134 5.63 21.34 -26.57
CA ASN A 134 5.02 22.41 -25.75
C ASN A 134 3.61 22.07 -25.24
N GLU A 135 3.23 20.79 -25.25
CA GLU A 135 1.93 20.33 -24.76
C GLU A 135 2.03 19.79 -23.33
N PRO A 136 1.03 20.05 -22.47
CA PRO A 136 0.96 19.39 -21.17
C PRO A 136 0.74 17.88 -21.34
N PHE A 137 1.38 17.08 -20.50
CA PHE A 137 1.19 15.63 -20.47
C PHE A 137 1.13 15.10 -19.04
N GLU A 138 0.56 13.90 -18.89
CA GLU A 138 0.33 13.24 -17.60
C GLU A 138 1.65 12.63 -17.07
N LEU A 139 2.07 13.01 -15.84
CA LEU A 139 3.36 12.60 -15.26
C LEU A 139 3.26 11.38 -14.34
N PHE A 140 2.11 11.17 -13.71
CA PHE A 140 1.91 10.20 -12.65
C PHE A 140 2.12 8.76 -13.14
N GLU A 141 1.64 8.43 -14.33
CA GLU A 141 1.87 7.11 -14.95
C GLU A 141 3.37 6.88 -15.20
N HIS A 142 4.07 7.89 -15.73
CA HIS A 142 5.50 7.80 -16.01
C HIS A 142 6.34 7.59 -14.74
N VAL A 143 6.04 8.35 -13.69
CA VAL A 143 6.71 8.25 -12.38
C VAL A 143 6.37 6.92 -11.70
N SER A 144 5.13 6.46 -11.80
CA SER A 144 4.69 5.16 -11.28
C SER A 144 5.46 4.00 -11.94
N LEU A 145 5.59 4.03 -13.27
CA LEU A 145 6.37 3.04 -14.03
C LEU A 145 7.85 3.08 -13.64
N MET A 146 8.46 4.26 -13.56
CA MET A 146 9.85 4.42 -13.15
C MET A 146 10.12 3.89 -11.73
N THR A 147 9.20 4.17 -10.80
CA THR A 147 9.28 3.70 -9.42
C THR A 147 9.18 2.17 -9.35
N LEU A 148 8.25 1.59 -10.12
CA LEU A 148 8.07 0.14 -10.17
C LEU A 148 9.31 -0.56 -10.76
N ASP A 149 9.87 -0.01 -11.83
CA ASP A 149 11.06 -0.53 -12.49
C ASP A 149 12.28 -0.47 -11.55
N SER A 150 12.40 0.61 -10.78
CA SER A 150 13.43 0.79 -9.74
C SER A 150 13.33 -0.22 -8.60
N ILE A 151 12.10 -0.52 -8.14
CA ILE A 151 11.85 -1.43 -7.01
C ILE A 151 11.98 -2.90 -7.43
N LEU A 152 11.39 -3.29 -8.56
CA LEU A 152 11.31 -4.70 -8.97
C LEU A 152 12.52 -5.17 -9.78
N LYS A 153 13.38 -4.25 -10.28
CA LYS A 153 14.44 -4.54 -11.28
C LYS A 153 13.92 -5.36 -12.47
N CYS A 154 12.61 -5.36 -12.67
CA CYS A 154 11.87 -6.10 -13.65
C CYS A 154 10.91 -5.10 -14.25
N ALA A 155 10.77 -5.15 -15.57
CA ALA A 155 9.82 -4.35 -16.31
C ALA A 155 8.42 -4.57 -15.75
N GLY A 156 8.03 -3.71 -14.82
CA GLY A 156 6.71 -3.67 -14.27
C GLY A 156 5.74 -3.37 -15.40
N THR A 157 4.78 -4.25 -15.64
CA THR A 157 3.85 -4.06 -16.73
C THR A 157 2.84 -2.98 -16.36
N ASN A 158 2.40 -2.19 -17.35
CA ASN A 158 1.29 -1.25 -17.18
C ASN A 158 0.06 -1.95 -16.57
N THR A 159 -0.16 -3.22 -16.91
CA THR A 159 -1.24 -4.05 -16.36
C THR A 159 -1.15 -4.28 -14.85
N TYR A 160 0.05 -4.44 -14.29
CA TYR A 160 0.23 -4.59 -12.85
C TYR A 160 -0.06 -3.27 -12.11
N ILE A 161 0.43 -2.15 -12.64
CA ILE A 161 0.16 -0.81 -12.10
C ILE A 161 -1.33 -0.53 -12.09
N LYS A 162 -2.01 -0.79 -13.21
CA LYS A 162 -3.46 -0.63 -13.31
C LYS A 162 -4.20 -1.51 -12.29
N ALA A 163 -3.76 -2.76 -12.10
CA ALA A 163 -4.36 -3.65 -11.11
C ALA A 163 -4.18 -3.13 -9.67
N VAL A 164 -2.99 -2.61 -9.33
CA VAL A 164 -2.71 -1.98 -8.03
C VAL A 164 -3.59 -0.74 -7.81
N TYR A 165 -3.78 0.09 -8.84
CA TYR A 165 -4.69 1.24 -8.78
C TYR A 165 -6.15 0.82 -8.60
N ASP A 166 -6.62 -0.15 -9.40
CA ASP A 166 -7.98 -0.69 -9.26
C ASP A 166 -8.21 -1.24 -7.84
N LEU A 167 -7.25 -2.00 -7.29
CA LEU A 167 -7.33 -2.54 -5.94
C LEU A 167 -7.37 -1.44 -4.88
N SER A 168 -6.49 -0.44 -4.99
CA SER A 168 -6.45 0.69 -4.06
C SER A 168 -7.76 1.48 -4.06
N ASN A 169 -8.32 1.74 -5.24
CA ASN A 169 -9.60 2.43 -5.39
C ASN A 169 -10.76 1.60 -4.87
N LEU A 170 -10.79 0.29 -5.15
CA LEU A 170 -11.85 -0.61 -4.68
C LEU A 170 -11.81 -0.84 -3.17
N ILE A 171 -10.63 -0.88 -2.56
CA ILE A 171 -10.47 -0.91 -1.10
C ILE A 171 -10.96 0.41 -0.48
N ASN A 172 -10.59 1.56 -1.06
CA ASN A 172 -11.10 2.85 -0.61
C ASN A 172 -12.63 2.94 -0.72
N LEU A 173 -13.20 2.48 -1.84
CA LEU A 173 -14.65 2.38 -2.03
C LEU A 173 -15.27 1.49 -0.96
N ARG A 174 -14.68 0.32 -0.71
CA ARG A 174 -15.14 -0.62 0.29
C ARG A 174 -15.14 -0.04 1.70
N ILE A 175 -14.11 0.72 2.08
CA ILE A 175 -14.06 1.41 3.37
C ILE A 175 -15.19 2.43 3.51
N ARG A 176 -15.49 3.17 2.42
CA ARG A 176 -16.47 4.26 2.42
C ARG A 176 -17.92 3.79 2.30
N THR A 177 -18.15 2.65 1.67
CA THR A 177 -19.49 2.12 1.41
C THR A 177 -19.86 1.09 2.46
N PHE A 178 -20.65 1.49 3.45
CA PHE A 178 -21.07 0.65 4.58
C PHE A 178 -21.57 -0.75 4.18
N PRO A 179 -22.46 -0.92 3.16
CA PRO A 179 -22.87 -2.26 2.72
C PRO A 179 -21.72 -3.18 2.28
N TYR A 180 -20.60 -2.62 1.80
CA TYR A 180 -19.42 -3.37 1.34
C TYR A 180 -18.49 -3.80 2.49
N HIS A 181 -18.80 -3.41 3.72
CA HIS A 181 -18.10 -3.91 4.90
C HIS A 181 -18.36 -5.42 5.07
N SER A 182 -19.55 -5.88 4.67
CA SER A 182 -19.86 -7.31 4.57
C SER A 182 -19.13 -7.95 3.39
N ASP A 183 -18.32 -8.98 3.65
CA ASP A 183 -17.63 -9.77 2.62
C ASP A 183 -18.62 -10.34 1.58
N PHE A 184 -19.73 -10.90 2.04
CA PHE A 184 -20.76 -11.50 1.18
C PHE A 184 -21.32 -10.49 0.15
N ILE A 185 -21.83 -9.35 0.63
CA ILE A 185 -22.40 -8.29 -0.22
C ILE A 185 -21.33 -7.76 -1.20
N PHE A 186 -20.11 -7.48 -0.71
CA PHE A 186 -19.05 -6.96 -1.57
C PHE A 186 -18.71 -7.94 -2.68
N TYR A 187 -18.48 -9.22 -2.37
CA TYR A 187 -18.05 -10.20 -3.37
C TYR A 187 -19.14 -10.60 -4.37
N LEU A 188 -20.42 -10.41 -4.04
CA LEU A 188 -21.52 -10.55 -4.99
C LEU A 188 -21.70 -9.32 -5.91
N SER A 189 -21.16 -8.17 -5.54
CA SER A 189 -21.26 -6.95 -6.33
C SER A 189 -20.36 -6.95 -7.57
N PRO A 190 -20.65 -6.10 -8.59
CA PRO A 190 -19.74 -5.84 -9.71
C PRO A 190 -18.36 -5.33 -9.25
N HIS A 191 -18.30 -4.57 -8.16
CA HIS A 191 -17.05 -4.08 -7.58
C HIS A 191 -16.21 -5.22 -6.99
N GLY A 192 -16.84 -6.18 -6.31
CA GLY A 192 -16.17 -7.39 -5.83
C GLY A 192 -15.66 -8.28 -6.95
N TYR A 193 -16.39 -8.38 -8.06
CA TYR A 193 -15.89 -9.05 -9.27
C TYR A 193 -14.64 -8.38 -9.83
N ARG A 194 -14.66 -7.05 -10.00
CA ARG A 194 -13.48 -6.27 -10.44
C ARG A 194 -12.31 -6.43 -9.48
N TYR A 195 -12.57 -6.42 -8.18
CA TYR A 195 -11.55 -6.61 -7.15
C TYR A 195 -10.86 -7.97 -7.29
N ARG A 196 -11.63 -9.07 -7.43
CA ARG A 196 -11.05 -10.41 -7.65
C ARG A 196 -10.22 -10.49 -8.94
N LYS A 197 -10.68 -9.85 -10.03
CA LYS A 197 -9.95 -9.80 -11.30
C LYS A 197 -8.61 -9.06 -11.16
N ALA A 198 -8.63 -7.86 -10.57
CA ALA A 198 -7.42 -7.08 -10.33
C ALA A 198 -6.45 -7.79 -9.36
N ARG A 199 -6.99 -8.40 -8.29
CA ARG A 199 -6.21 -9.20 -7.33
C ARG A 199 -5.47 -10.34 -8.04
N ARG A 200 -6.15 -11.06 -8.94
CA ARG A 200 -5.53 -12.16 -9.70
C ARG A 200 -4.35 -11.68 -10.54
N VAL A 201 -4.47 -10.52 -11.19
CA VAL A 201 -3.36 -9.92 -11.97
C VAL A 201 -2.19 -9.53 -11.08
N ALA A 202 -2.47 -8.89 -9.94
CA ALA A 202 -1.43 -8.52 -8.98
C ALA A 202 -0.70 -9.76 -8.44
N GLN A 203 -1.46 -10.79 -8.06
CA GLN A 203 -0.92 -12.04 -7.53
C GLN A 203 -0.10 -12.81 -8.58
N SER A 204 -0.57 -12.90 -9.83
CA SER A 204 0.19 -13.57 -10.90
C SER A 204 1.54 -12.89 -11.16
N HIS A 205 1.60 -11.56 -11.07
CA HIS A 205 2.85 -10.83 -11.23
C HIS A 205 3.82 -11.12 -10.07
N THR A 206 3.32 -11.13 -8.83
CA THR A 206 4.14 -11.50 -7.66
C THR A 206 4.66 -12.94 -7.75
N GLU A 207 3.81 -13.88 -8.17
CA GLU A 207 4.20 -15.28 -8.38
C GLU A 207 5.26 -15.43 -9.48
N GLU A 208 5.14 -14.66 -10.58
CA GLU A 208 6.12 -14.64 -11.65
C GLU A 208 7.49 -14.12 -11.17
N VAL A 209 7.51 -13.03 -10.40
CA VAL A 209 8.76 -12.48 -9.82
C VAL A 209 9.42 -13.50 -8.89
N ILE A 210 8.65 -14.15 -8.01
CA ILE A 210 9.15 -15.19 -7.11
C ILE A 210 9.70 -16.38 -7.91
N ARG A 211 8.97 -16.84 -8.93
CA ARG A 211 9.38 -17.97 -9.78
C ARG A 211 10.69 -17.66 -10.51
N LYS A 212 10.79 -16.51 -11.18
CA LYS A 212 12.01 -16.07 -11.88
C LYS A 212 13.19 -15.99 -10.92
N ARG A 213 12.99 -15.49 -9.69
CA ARG A 213 14.07 -15.42 -8.70
C ARG A 213 14.50 -16.82 -8.24
N LYS A 214 13.57 -17.72 -7.95
CA LYS A 214 13.87 -19.12 -7.59
C LYS A 214 14.62 -19.85 -8.71
N GLU A 215 14.26 -19.63 -9.98
CA GLU A 215 14.95 -20.21 -11.14
C GLU A 215 16.37 -19.66 -11.29
N ALA A 216 16.57 -18.35 -11.07
CA ALA A 216 17.91 -17.76 -11.07
C ALA A 216 18.81 -18.38 -9.98
N LEU A 217 18.26 -18.65 -8.79
CA LEU A 217 18.98 -19.26 -7.67
C LEU A 217 19.39 -20.73 -7.91
N LYS A 218 18.71 -21.46 -8.82
CA LYS A 218 19.12 -22.83 -9.19
C LYS A 218 20.45 -22.86 -9.94
N LYS A 219 20.87 -21.74 -10.53
CA LYS A 219 22.16 -21.64 -11.23
C LYS A 219 23.28 -21.56 -10.19
N GLU A 220 24.17 -22.56 -10.18
CA GLU A 220 25.24 -22.69 -9.17
C GLU A 220 26.13 -21.44 -9.06
N LYS A 221 26.38 -20.77 -10.19
CA LYS A 221 27.14 -19.51 -10.25
C LYS A 221 26.45 -18.36 -9.50
N GLU A 222 25.14 -18.23 -9.65
CA GLU A 222 24.34 -17.20 -8.96
C GLU A 222 24.21 -17.50 -7.47
N LEU A 223 24.05 -18.78 -7.11
CA LEU A 223 24.00 -19.21 -5.71
C LEU A 223 25.30 -18.88 -4.97
N LYS A 224 26.46 -19.21 -5.57
CA LYS A 224 27.78 -18.89 -5.02
C LYS A 224 28.00 -17.38 -4.90
N HIS A 225 27.56 -16.60 -5.89
CA HIS A 225 27.64 -15.13 -5.82
C HIS A 225 26.81 -14.59 -4.63
N ILE A 226 25.60 -15.10 -4.43
CA ILE A 226 24.70 -14.60 -3.37
C ILE A 226 25.20 -15.02 -1.98
N GLN A 227 25.70 -16.25 -1.83
CA GLN A 227 26.34 -16.70 -0.59
C GLN A 227 27.60 -15.89 -0.25
N ALA A 228 28.32 -15.39 -1.26
CA ALA A 228 29.47 -14.51 -1.07
C ALA A 228 29.08 -13.07 -0.69
N LYS A 229 27.80 -12.66 -0.84
CA LYS A 229 27.36 -11.33 -0.43
C LYS A 229 27.24 -11.29 1.09
N ARG A 230 27.91 -10.30 1.70
CA ARG A 230 27.79 -9.99 3.13
C ARG A 230 26.36 -9.60 3.54
N ASN A 231 25.63 -8.90 2.65
CA ASN A 231 24.26 -8.48 2.89
C ASN A 231 23.36 -8.92 1.73
N LEU A 232 22.23 -9.55 2.07
CA LEU A 232 21.26 -10.08 1.10
C LEU A 232 20.21 -9.03 0.70
N ASP A 233 19.73 -9.13 -0.54
CA ASP A 233 18.60 -8.34 -1.03
C ASP A 233 17.28 -8.81 -0.38
N PHE A 234 16.26 -7.94 -0.30
CA PHE A 234 14.98 -8.22 0.38
C PHE A 234 14.34 -9.57 0.00
N LEU A 235 14.24 -9.87 -1.30
CA LEU A 235 13.60 -11.09 -1.78
C LEU A 235 14.45 -12.34 -1.45
N ASP A 236 15.78 -12.21 -1.41
CA ASP A 236 16.67 -13.32 -1.07
C ASP A 236 16.54 -13.68 0.42
N ILE A 237 16.45 -12.67 1.30
CA ILE A 237 16.16 -12.87 2.73
C ILE A 237 14.89 -13.71 2.91
N LEU A 238 13.81 -13.36 2.20
CA LEU A 238 12.54 -14.07 2.25
C LEU A 238 12.63 -15.52 1.72
N LEU A 239 13.41 -15.73 0.66
CA LEU A 239 13.57 -17.06 0.07
C LEU A 239 14.42 -17.99 0.95
N PHE A 240 15.47 -17.48 1.60
CA PHE A 240 16.31 -18.27 2.50
C PHE A 240 15.65 -18.51 3.86
N ALA A 241 14.87 -17.56 4.38
CA ALA A 241 14.17 -17.73 5.66
C ALA A 241 13.12 -18.85 5.64
N ARG A 242 12.61 -19.22 4.47
CA ARG A 242 11.61 -20.29 4.30
C ARG A 242 12.22 -21.71 4.27
N VAL A 243 13.54 -21.81 4.25
CA VAL A 243 14.28 -23.09 4.12
C VAL A 243 14.85 -23.56 5.48
N CYS A 244 14.51 -22.88 6.58
CA CYS A 244 14.83 -23.29 7.94
C CYS A 244 13.56 -23.67 8.72
#